data_AF-A0A9W7ESH2-F1
#
_entry.id   AF-A0A9W7ESH2-F1
#
_cell.length_a   1.000
_cell.length_b   1.000
_cell.length_c   1.000
_cell.angle_alpha   90.00
_cell.angle_beta   90.00
_cell.angle_gamma   90.00
#
_symmetry.space_group_name_H-M   'P 1'
#
loop_
_entity.id
_entity.type
_entity.pdbx_description
1 polymer ?
#
loop_
_entity_poly.entity_id
_entity_poly.type
_entity_poly.pdbx_seq_one_letter_code
_entity_poly.pdbx_strand_id
1 'polypeptide(L)'
;MGNVQQSATNVASTVLDTIGDMINAAAGPYIPPSRVASPSERAILLELQGKLANKMRSENTADVDLLKRIWEVAIAPEIAELDGDKEFTLSSQYWRSYLGFQREEPLSDIRGGGRLAGEAILYFCKSQRGKEVFQRCLRRRRAAIEKGGSSTFNSYPLAPAIVNMVRSVGALFNICTVHGAGVDVAVAEGRLYGLLDRAGSVAFFDAVVEGMEIIDEQFEVVGGGYMAFPEVNKRSIEILTESLNRKMQL
;
A
#
# COMPACT_ATOMS: atom_id res chain seq x y z
N MET A 1 5.17 -48.52 1.60
CA MET A 1 6.47 -47.89 1.24
C MET A 1 6.36 -46.39 0.89
N GLY A 2 5.25 -45.68 1.18
CA GLY A 2 5.07 -44.26 0.78
C GLY A 2 5.47 -43.18 1.80
N ASN A 3 5.71 -43.51 3.07
CA ASN A 3 5.92 -42.48 4.12
C ASN A 3 7.36 -41.97 4.25
N VAL A 4 8.35 -42.69 3.71
CA VAL A 4 9.77 -42.32 3.89
C VAL A 4 10.22 -41.29 2.85
N GLN A 5 9.73 -41.38 1.62
CA GLN A 5 10.05 -40.41 0.56
C GLN A 5 9.46 -39.03 0.84
N GLN A 6 8.22 -38.96 1.35
CA GLN A 6 7.55 -37.69 1.64
C GLN A 6 8.19 -36.93 2.82
N SER A 7 8.73 -37.67 3.81
CA SER A 7 9.47 -37.10 4.93
C SER A 7 10.83 -36.51 4.49
N ALA A 8 11.56 -37.20 3.60
CA ALA A 8 12.83 -36.72 3.08
C ALA A 8 12.70 -35.45 2.22
N THR A 9 11.62 -35.35 1.43
CA THR A 9 11.35 -34.15 0.62
C THR A 9 11.04 -32.92 1.48
N ASN A 10 10.30 -33.09 2.58
CA ASN A 10 9.98 -32.00 3.50
C ASN A 10 11.21 -31.49 4.24
N VAL A 11 12.08 -32.40 4.71
CA VAL A 11 13.34 -32.02 5.39
C VAL A 11 14.30 -31.31 4.44
N ALA A 12 14.39 -31.75 3.18
CA ALA A 12 15.23 -31.10 2.18
C ALA A 12 14.76 -29.68 1.85
N SER A 13 13.44 -29.44 1.77
CA SER A 13 12.87 -28.10 1.59
C SER A 13 13.21 -27.20 2.77
N THR A 14 12.96 -27.65 4.01
CA THR A 14 13.25 -26.85 5.22
C THR A 14 14.73 -26.49 5.33
N VAL A 15 15.64 -27.40 4.97
CA VAL A 15 17.09 -27.12 5.01
C VAL A 15 17.51 -26.13 3.94
N LEU A 16 16.94 -26.21 2.73
CA LEU A 16 17.23 -25.25 1.65
C LEU A 16 16.70 -23.86 1.98
N ASP A 17 15.50 -23.77 2.57
CA ASP A 17 14.91 -22.51 3.02
C ASP A 17 15.76 -21.89 4.14
N THR A 18 16.20 -22.70 5.11
CA THR A 18 17.07 -22.26 6.21
C THR A 18 18.44 -21.79 5.71
N ILE A 19 19.03 -22.48 4.73
CA ILE A 19 20.31 -22.07 4.12
C ILE A 19 20.13 -20.79 3.30
N GLY A 20 19.01 -20.64 2.59
CA GLY A 20 18.66 -19.40 1.90
C GLY A 20 18.56 -18.22 2.86
N ASP A 21 17.89 -18.40 4.00
CA ASP A 21 17.75 -17.39 5.05
C ASP A 21 19.10 -17.04 5.70
N MET A 22 19.98 -18.04 5.92
CA MET A 22 21.32 -17.82 6.49
C MET A 22 22.27 -17.10 5.53
N ILE A 23 22.21 -17.40 4.22
CA ILE A 23 23.01 -16.71 3.19
C ILE A 23 22.54 -15.25 3.07
N ASN A 24 21.22 -15.02 3.11
CA ASN A 24 20.65 -13.68 3.10
C ASN A 24 20.97 -12.88 4.37
N ALA A 25 21.15 -13.53 5.51
CA ALA A 25 21.56 -12.88 6.77
C ALA A 25 23.06 -12.53 6.83
N ALA A 26 23.92 -13.23 6.07
CA ALA A 26 25.37 -13.03 6.10
C ALA A 26 25.86 -11.94 5.13
N ALA A 27 25.14 -11.67 4.04
CA ALA A 27 25.37 -10.50 3.21
C ALA A 27 24.69 -9.30 3.88
N GLY A 28 25.46 -8.29 4.30
CA GLY A 28 24.88 -7.04 4.82
C GLY A 28 23.85 -6.43 3.85
N PRO A 29 23.06 -5.43 4.29
CA PRO A 29 21.97 -4.89 3.49
C PRO A 29 22.50 -4.40 2.14
N TYR A 30 22.00 -4.99 1.06
CA TYR A 30 22.33 -4.53 -0.28
C TYR A 30 21.78 -3.13 -0.48
N ILE A 31 22.63 -2.26 -1.01
CA ILE A 31 22.31 -0.89 -1.33
C ILE A 31 22.62 -0.68 -2.81
N PRO A 32 21.61 -0.54 -3.69
CA PRO A 32 21.84 -0.21 -5.08
C PRO A 32 22.56 1.15 -5.18
N PRO A 33 23.48 1.34 -6.15
CA PRO A 33 24.06 2.64 -6.40
C PRO A 33 22.97 3.64 -6.81
N SER A 34 23.10 4.87 -6.34
CA SER A 34 22.23 5.97 -6.77
C SER A 34 22.58 6.34 -8.21
N ARG A 35 21.57 6.64 -9.03
CA ARG A 35 21.77 7.12 -10.41
C ARG A 35 20.61 7.97 -10.89
N VAL A 36 20.83 8.72 -11.96
CA VAL A 36 19.74 9.40 -12.69
C VAL A 36 18.87 8.36 -13.41
N ALA A 37 17.57 8.68 -13.55
CA ALA A 37 16.61 7.86 -14.27
C ALA A 37 16.95 7.79 -15.78
N SER A 38 16.74 6.62 -16.38
CA SER A 38 16.77 6.48 -17.84
C SER A 38 15.59 7.25 -18.47
N PRO A 39 15.58 7.48 -19.80
CA PRO A 39 14.45 8.14 -20.45
C PRO A 39 13.09 7.45 -20.23
N SER A 40 13.04 6.11 -20.23
CA SER A 40 11.82 5.34 -19.98
C SER A 40 11.33 5.49 -18.53
N GLU A 41 12.24 5.34 -17.58
CA GLU A 41 11.95 5.50 -16.14
C GLU A 41 11.49 6.93 -15.84
N ARG A 42 12.15 7.93 -16.42
CA ARG A 42 11.78 9.34 -16.25
C ARG A 42 10.37 9.63 -16.76
N ALA A 43 9.97 9.04 -17.89
CA ALA A 43 8.60 9.21 -18.39
C ALA A 43 7.57 8.67 -17.39
N ILE A 44 7.83 7.50 -16.79
CA ILE A 44 6.97 6.92 -15.75
C ILE A 44 6.94 7.82 -14.49
N LEU A 45 8.10 8.31 -14.04
CA LEU A 45 8.18 9.22 -12.89
C LEU A 45 7.38 10.51 -13.11
N LEU A 46 7.46 11.09 -14.32
CA LEU A 46 6.68 12.27 -14.68
C LEU A 46 5.17 11.98 -14.71
N GLU A 47 4.76 10.83 -15.22
CA GLU A 47 3.35 10.41 -15.20
C GLU A 47 2.83 10.29 -13.76
N LEU A 48 3.57 9.59 -12.90
CA LEU A 48 3.22 9.42 -11.49
C LEU A 48 3.21 10.77 -10.75
N GLN A 49 4.18 11.65 -11.02
CA GLN A 49 4.23 12.99 -10.45
C GLN A 49 3.02 13.83 -10.90
N GLY A 50 2.64 13.76 -12.17
CA GLY A 50 1.44 14.43 -12.69
C GLY A 50 0.17 13.95 -11.99
N LYS A 51 0.04 12.64 -11.76
CA LYS A 51 -1.09 12.04 -11.02
C LYS A 51 -1.10 12.45 -9.54
N LEU A 52 0.07 12.55 -8.90
CA LEU A 52 0.22 13.02 -7.52
C LEU A 52 -0.21 14.49 -7.38
N ALA A 53 0.16 15.34 -8.34
CA ALA A 53 -0.19 16.76 -8.34
C ALA A 53 -1.66 17.03 -8.70
N ASN A 54 -2.31 16.10 -9.41
CA ASN A 54 -3.70 16.24 -9.84
C ASN A 54 -4.67 16.04 -8.66
N LYS A 55 -5.24 17.14 -8.15
CA LYS A 55 -6.27 17.10 -7.12
C LYS A 55 -7.59 16.68 -7.72
N MET A 56 -8.10 15.53 -7.28
CA MET A 56 -9.41 15.00 -7.68
C MET A 56 -10.55 15.97 -7.33
N ARG A 57 -11.57 16.04 -8.17
CA ARG A 57 -12.73 16.92 -8.01
C ARG A 57 -14.05 16.21 -8.30
N SER A 58 -15.11 16.60 -7.60
CA SER A 58 -16.45 16.03 -7.77
C SER A 58 -17.08 16.39 -9.12
N GLU A 59 -16.67 17.51 -9.73
CA GLU A 59 -17.16 17.93 -11.05
C GLU A 59 -16.45 17.21 -12.21
N ASN A 60 -15.37 16.48 -11.93
CA ASN A 60 -14.62 15.74 -12.93
C ASN A 60 -15.13 14.29 -13.01
N THR A 61 -15.75 13.95 -14.15
CA THR A 61 -16.32 12.61 -14.39
C THR A 61 -15.29 11.50 -14.22
N ALA A 62 -14.05 11.71 -14.69
CA ALA A 62 -12.99 10.70 -14.57
C ALA A 62 -12.52 10.47 -13.13
N ASP A 63 -12.71 11.45 -12.24
CA ASP A 63 -12.40 11.31 -10.81
C ASP A 63 -13.55 10.60 -10.07
N VAL A 64 -14.79 10.95 -10.41
CA VAL A 64 -15.99 10.28 -9.89
C VAL A 64 -16.04 8.81 -10.33
N ASP A 65 -15.69 8.51 -11.59
CA ASP A 65 -15.62 7.13 -12.10
C ASP A 65 -14.56 6.30 -11.37
N LEU A 66 -13.43 6.91 -10.99
CA LEU A 66 -12.42 6.25 -10.17
C LEU A 66 -12.98 5.89 -8.78
N LEU A 67 -13.69 6.81 -8.14
CA LEU A 67 -14.36 6.55 -6.86
C LEU A 67 -15.43 5.47 -7.00
N LYS A 68 -16.21 5.49 -8.07
CA LYS A 68 -17.21 4.46 -8.36
C LYS A 68 -16.57 3.07 -8.47
N ARG A 69 -15.43 2.95 -9.16
CA ARG A 69 -14.68 1.69 -9.26
C ARG A 69 -14.12 1.24 -7.91
N ILE A 70 -13.68 2.15 -7.06
CA ILE A 70 -13.26 1.82 -5.68
C ILE A 70 -14.47 1.28 -4.89
N TRP A 71 -15.61 1.95 -4.98
CA TRP A 71 -16.85 1.51 -4.33
C TRP A 71 -17.25 0.10 -4.75
N GLU A 72 -17.30 -0.16 -6.05
CA GLU A 72 -17.70 -1.47 -6.61
C GLU A 72 -16.76 -2.60 -6.16
N VAL A 73 -15.47 -2.33 -5.98
CA VAL A 73 -14.49 -3.36 -5.61
C VAL A 73 -14.39 -3.56 -4.10
N ALA A 74 -14.49 -2.49 -3.31
CA ALA A 74 -14.17 -2.53 -1.88
C ALA A 74 -15.38 -2.40 -0.95
N ILE A 75 -16.42 -1.67 -1.37
CA ILE A 75 -17.54 -1.29 -0.49
C ILE A 75 -18.79 -2.11 -0.84
N ALA A 76 -19.19 -2.12 -2.10
CA ALA A 76 -20.41 -2.80 -2.55
C ALA A 76 -20.45 -4.28 -2.14
N PRO A 77 -19.36 -5.08 -2.25
CA PRO A 77 -19.38 -6.48 -1.82
C PRO A 77 -19.65 -6.63 -0.31
N GLU A 78 -19.09 -5.74 0.51
CA GLU A 78 -19.25 -5.78 1.97
C GLU A 78 -20.64 -5.36 2.43
N ILE A 79 -21.25 -4.39 1.73
CA ILE A 79 -22.61 -3.95 2.02
C ILE A 79 -23.61 -5.01 1.55
N ALA A 80 -23.41 -5.63 0.39
CA ALA A 80 -24.32 -6.65 -0.13
C ALA A 80 -24.51 -7.82 0.85
N GLU A 81 -23.46 -8.17 1.59
CA GLU A 81 -23.50 -9.20 2.64
C GLU A 81 -24.33 -8.79 3.88
N LEU A 82 -24.52 -7.49 4.15
CA LEU A 82 -25.07 -6.99 5.42
C LEU A 82 -26.37 -6.17 5.28
N ASP A 83 -26.41 -5.23 4.34
CA ASP A 83 -27.50 -4.26 4.16
C ASP A 83 -28.17 -4.36 2.76
N GLY A 84 -27.83 -5.39 1.98
CA GLY A 84 -28.27 -5.60 0.60
C GLY A 84 -27.55 -4.72 -0.43
N ASP A 85 -27.94 -4.80 -1.70
CA ASP A 85 -27.29 -4.03 -2.76
C ASP A 85 -27.54 -2.52 -2.60
N LYS A 86 -26.44 -1.74 -2.63
CA LYS A 86 -26.49 -0.28 -2.62
C LYS A 86 -25.77 0.29 -3.83
N GLU A 87 -26.46 1.19 -4.52
CA GLU A 87 -25.87 1.96 -5.60
C GLU A 87 -24.76 2.89 -5.09
N PHE A 88 -23.79 3.16 -5.98
CA PHE A 88 -22.72 4.10 -5.70
C PHE A 88 -23.28 5.48 -5.32
N THR A 89 -22.77 6.02 -4.21
CA THR A 89 -23.06 7.38 -3.76
C THR A 89 -21.75 8.09 -3.39
N LEU A 90 -21.56 9.30 -3.93
CA LEU A 90 -20.33 10.06 -3.72
C LEU A 90 -20.12 10.44 -2.24
N SER A 91 -21.20 10.82 -1.56
CA SER A 91 -21.23 11.06 -0.11
C SER A 91 -22.00 9.94 0.57
N SER A 92 -21.33 9.16 1.41
CA SER A 92 -21.93 8.05 2.15
C SER A 92 -21.12 7.70 3.39
N GLN A 93 -21.80 7.33 4.48
CA GLN A 93 -21.16 6.80 5.69
C GLN A 93 -20.30 5.54 5.42
N TYR A 94 -20.56 4.81 4.34
CA TYR A 94 -19.86 3.58 4.02
C TYR A 94 -18.39 3.80 3.64
N TRP A 95 -18.04 4.97 3.10
CA TRP A 95 -16.65 5.38 2.89
C TRP A 95 -15.84 5.35 4.19
N ARG A 96 -16.43 5.88 5.26
CA ARG A 96 -15.84 5.85 6.60
C ARG A 96 -15.88 4.44 7.18
N SER A 97 -17.00 3.73 7.09
CA SER A 97 -17.18 2.42 7.74
C SER A 97 -16.28 1.32 7.18
N TYR A 98 -16.06 1.28 5.87
CA TYR A 98 -15.29 0.20 5.23
C TYR A 98 -13.85 0.60 4.90
N LEU A 99 -13.64 1.79 4.33
CA LEU A 99 -12.29 2.23 3.94
C LEU A 99 -11.63 3.13 4.98
N GLY A 100 -12.36 3.61 5.99
CA GLY A 100 -11.79 4.42 7.06
C GLY A 100 -11.48 5.86 6.66
N PHE A 101 -12.15 6.38 5.63
CA PHE A 101 -12.15 7.82 5.36
C PHE A 101 -12.67 8.60 6.57
N GLN A 102 -12.13 9.80 6.78
CA GLN A 102 -12.52 10.69 7.88
C GLN A 102 -13.89 11.33 7.61
N ARG A 103 -14.21 11.55 6.33
CA ARG A 103 -15.47 12.13 5.88
C ARG A 103 -16.29 11.14 5.07
N GLU A 104 -17.57 11.45 4.91
CA GLU A 104 -18.49 10.68 4.07
C GLU A 104 -18.23 10.90 2.58
N GLU A 105 -17.54 11.98 2.21
CA GLU A 105 -17.04 12.22 0.87
C GLU A 105 -15.50 12.06 0.87
N PRO A 106 -14.94 11.11 0.09
CA PRO A 106 -13.52 10.75 0.17
C PRO A 106 -12.57 11.77 -0.46
N LEU A 107 -13.07 12.71 -1.27
CA LEU A 107 -12.25 13.64 -2.07
C LEU A 107 -11.35 14.55 -1.21
N SER A 108 -11.80 14.96 -0.02
CA SER A 108 -10.98 15.79 0.87
C SER A 108 -9.76 15.04 1.39
N ASP A 109 -9.90 13.74 1.62
CA ASP A 109 -8.90 12.92 2.30
C ASP A 109 -7.84 12.44 1.30
N ILE A 110 -8.24 12.22 0.05
CA ILE A 110 -7.34 11.86 -1.06
C ILE A 110 -6.48 13.06 -1.52
N ARG A 111 -6.88 14.30 -1.19
CA ARG A 111 -6.22 15.53 -1.66
C ARG A 111 -4.70 15.54 -1.46
N GLY A 112 -4.20 14.92 -0.38
CA GLY A 112 -2.76 14.86 -0.07
C GLY A 112 -1.95 13.95 -1.00
N GLY A 113 -2.58 13.01 -1.70
CA GLY A 113 -1.94 12.11 -2.66
C GLY A 113 -2.49 12.21 -4.09
N GLY A 114 -3.41 13.15 -4.33
CA GLY A 114 -4.00 13.40 -5.64
C GLY A 114 -4.67 12.18 -6.26
N ARG A 115 -4.80 12.18 -7.59
CA ARG A 115 -5.32 11.06 -8.36
C ARG A 115 -4.49 9.79 -8.18
N LEU A 116 -3.18 9.92 -7.95
CA LEU A 116 -2.30 8.78 -7.70
C LEU A 116 -2.74 7.97 -6.47
N ALA A 117 -3.18 8.64 -5.41
CA ALA A 117 -3.70 7.92 -4.24
C ALA A 117 -5.04 7.22 -4.51
N GLY A 118 -5.93 7.80 -5.31
CA GLY A 118 -7.14 7.11 -5.76
C GLY A 118 -6.82 5.85 -6.58
N GLU A 119 -5.87 5.94 -7.51
CA GLU A 119 -5.41 4.80 -8.31
C GLU A 119 -4.74 3.73 -7.43
N ALA A 120 -3.96 4.13 -6.42
CA ALA A 120 -3.33 3.21 -5.49
C ALA A 120 -4.34 2.48 -4.59
N ILE A 121 -5.38 3.17 -4.10
CA ILE A 121 -6.48 2.53 -3.35
C ILE A 121 -7.18 1.49 -4.23
N LEU A 122 -7.51 1.85 -5.48
CA LEU A 122 -8.14 0.92 -6.41
C LEU A 122 -7.26 -0.30 -6.69
N TYR A 123 -5.95 -0.07 -6.93
CA TYR A 123 -5.00 -1.15 -7.17
C TYR A 123 -4.90 -2.08 -5.96
N PHE A 124 -4.75 -1.51 -4.76
CA PHE A 124 -4.70 -2.24 -3.50
C PHE A 124 -5.93 -3.14 -3.33
N CYS A 125 -7.14 -2.59 -3.48
CA CYS A 125 -8.39 -3.36 -3.33
C CYS A 125 -8.59 -4.42 -4.42
N LYS A 126 -7.92 -4.30 -5.58
CA LYS A 126 -7.97 -5.33 -6.64
C LYS A 126 -6.93 -6.43 -6.47
N SER A 127 -5.77 -6.10 -5.92
CA SER A 127 -4.68 -7.05 -5.69
C SER A 127 -5.06 -8.11 -4.66
N GLN A 128 -4.57 -9.35 -4.84
CA GLN A 128 -4.84 -10.44 -3.89
C GLN A 128 -4.30 -10.10 -2.49
N ARG A 129 -3.05 -9.66 -2.42
CA ARG A 129 -2.37 -9.20 -1.20
C ARG A 129 -3.12 -8.08 -0.49
N GLY A 130 -3.53 -7.04 -1.22
CA GLY A 130 -4.28 -5.92 -0.65
C GLY A 130 -5.68 -6.31 -0.17
N LYS A 131 -6.36 -7.24 -0.85
CA LYS A 131 -7.64 -7.80 -0.36
C LYS A 131 -7.47 -8.52 0.98
N GLU A 132 -6.40 -9.27 1.17
CA GLU A 132 -6.14 -9.96 2.44
C GLU A 132 -5.93 -8.98 3.60
N VAL A 133 -5.13 -7.93 3.37
CA VAL A 133 -4.95 -6.83 4.34
C VAL A 133 -6.28 -6.11 4.60
N PHE A 134 -7.05 -5.79 3.55
CA PHE A 134 -8.36 -5.15 3.67
C PHE A 134 -9.30 -5.96 4.57
N GLN A 135 -9.40 -7.27 4.32
CA GLN A 135 -10.24 -8.17 5.10
C GLN A 135 -9.78 -8.28 6.57
N ARG A 136 -8.46 -8.31 6.83
CA ARG A 136 -7.94 -8.26 8.22
C ARG A 136 -8.31 -6.94 8.91
N CYS A 137 -8.18 -5.81 8.21
CA CYS A 137 -8.58 -4.49 8.73
C CYS A 137 -10.07 -4.45 9.09
N LEU A 138 -10.95 -4.95 8.20
CA LEU A 138 -12.39 -5.01 8.44
C LEU A 138 -12.74 -5.89 9.64
N ARG A 139 -12.15 -7.09 9.76
CA ARG A 139 -12.38 -7.97 10.92
C ARG A 139 -11.98 -7.32 12.23
N ARG A 140 -10.81 -6.68 12.29
CA ARG A 140 -10.35 -5.97 13.50
C ARG A 140 -11.30 -4.82 13.86
N ARG A 141 -11.78 -4.07 12.87
CA ARG A 141 -12.76 -3.00 13.07
C ARG A 141 -14.10 -3.52 13.59
N ARG A 142 -14.67 -4.57 12.98
CA ARG A 142 -15.93 -5.21 13.44
C ARG A 142 -15.79 -5.70 14.88
N ALA A 143 -14.72 -6.43 15.19
CA ALA A 143 -14.45 -6.92 16.54
C ALA A 143 -14.26 -5.79 17.58
N ALA A 144 -13.75 -4.61 17.18
CA ALA A 144 -13.63 -3.46 18.05
C ALA A 144 -15.00 -2.87 18.44
N ILE A 145 -15.90 -2.76 17.45
CA ILE A 145 -17.26 -2.25 17.62
C ILE A 145 -18.07 -3.19 18.52
N GLU A 146 -18.00 -4.50 18.29
CA GLU A 146 -18.71 -5.51 19.09
C GLU A 146 -18.32 -5.49 20.58
N LYS A 147 -17.06 -5.17 20.89
CA LYS A 147 -16.55 -5.07 22.27
C LYS A 147 -16.92 -3.75 22.96
N GLY A 148 -17.77 -2.92 22.37
CA GLY A 148 -18.15 -1.61 22.90
C GLY A 148 -17.01 -0.57 22.87
N GLY A 149 -15.92 -0.88 22.16
CA GLY A 149 -14.82 0.06 21.94
C GLY A 149 -15.10 0.98 20.76
N SER A 150 -14.40 2.11 20.68
CA SER A 150 -14.39 2.87 19.42
C SER A 150 -13.61 2.09 18.36
N SER A 151 -14.17 2.01 17.15
CA SER A 151 -13.52 1.45 15.96
C SER A 151 -12.13 2.05 15.68
N THR A 152 -11.86 3.24 16.22
CA THR A 152 -10.59 3.95 16.14
C THR A 152 -9.49 3.40 17.06
N PHE A 153 -9.78 2.59 18.08
CA PHE A 153 -8.73 2.14 19.01
C PHE A 153 -8.06 0.82 18.64
N ASN A 154 -8.70 -0.05 17.84
CA ASN A 154 -8.14 -1.37 17.50
C ASN A 154 -7.89 -1.57 15.99
N SER A 155 -8.04 -0.52 15.18
CA SER A 155 -7.70 -0.52 13.76
C SER A 155 -7.14 0.84 13.37
N TYR A 156 -6.28 0.87 12.34
CA TYR A 156 -5.88 2.12 11.72
C TYR A 156 -6.84 2.47 10.56
N PRO A 157 -7.01 3.77 10.24
CA PRO A 157 -7.84 4.17 9.11
C PRO A 157 -7.12 3.81 7.80
N LEU A 158 -7.64 2.79 7.11
CA LEU A 158 -6.97 2.17 5.97
C LEU A 158 -6.71 3.14 4.80
N ALA A 159 -7.72 3.86 4.33
CA ALA A 159 -7.55 4.78 3.20
C ALA A 159 -6.55 5.91 3.51
N PRO A 160 -6.61 6.60 4.67
CA PRO A 160 -5.56 7.52 5.08
C PRO A 160 -4.17 6.90 5.17
N ALA A 161 -4.06 5.65 5.63
CA ALA A 161 -2.78 4.92 5.65
C ALA A 161 -2.23 4.70 4.24
N ILE A 162 -3.08 4.29 3.28
CA ILE A 162 -2.70 4.13 1.86
C ILE A 162 -2.26 5.48 1.27
N VAL A 163 -3.00 6.57 1.52
CA VAL A 163 -2.63 7.91 1.04
C VAL A 163 -1.26 8.34 1.57
N ASN A 164 -0.98 8.07 2.85
CA ASN A 164 0.34 8.35 3.44
C ASN A 164 1.43 7.48 2.81
N MET A 165 1.16 6.19 2.61
CA MET A 165 2.10 5.27 1.98
C MET A 165 2.43 5.68 0.54
N VAL A 166 1.45 6.17 -0.22
CA VAL A 166 1.66 6.73 -1.58
C VAL A 166 2.68 7.87 -1.55
N ARG A 167 2.64 8.75 -0.53
CA ARG A 167 3.63 9.83 -0.39
C ARG A 167 5.00 9.30 0.03
N SER A 168 5.04 8.32 0.94
CA SER A 168 6.29 7.68 1.37
C SER A 168 6.98 6.97 0.21
N VAL A 169 6.26 6.14 -0.53
CA VAL A 169 6.74 5.49 -1.76
C VAL A 169 7.11 6.53 -2.81
N GLY A 170 6.32 7.59 -2.95
CA GLY A 170 6.64 8.75 -3.79
C GLY A 170 8.00 9.35 -3.47
N ALA A 171 8.34 9.48 -2.19
CA ALA A 171 9.66 9.94 -1.76
C ALA A 171 10.78 8.93 -2.05
N LEU A 172 10.54 7.62 -1.87
CA LEU A 172 11.53 6.58 -2.20
C LEU A 172 11.86 6.53 -3.70
N PHE A 173 10.89 6.86 -4.57
CA PHE A 173 11.07 6.97 -6.01
C PHE A 173 11.42 8.40 -6.49
N ASN A 174 11.72 9.34 -5.59
CA ASN A 174 12.00 10.75 -5.92
C ASN A 174 10.92 11.44 -6.79
N ILE A 175 9.66 11.06 -6.63
CA ILE A 175 8.50 11.72 -7.25
C ILE A 175 8.17 13.01 -6.47
N CYS A 176 8.32 12.96 -5.15
CA CYS A 176 8.17 14.09 -4.25
C CYS A 176 9.17 14.03 -3.10
N THR A 177 9.33 15.11 -2.35
CA THR A 177 10.08 15.11 -1.09
C THR A 177 9.28 14.41 0.00
N VAL A 178 9.91 14.14 1.14
CA VAL A 178 9.22 13.64 2.36
C VAL A 178 8.11 14.59 2.84
N HIS A 179 8.17 15.87 2.44
CA HIS A 179 7.14 16.87 2.72
C HIS A 179 6.10 17.01 1.60
N GLY A 180 6.20 16.23 0.52
CA GLY A 180 5.27 16.21 -0.61
C GLY A 180 5.48 17.29 -1.67
N ALA A 181 6.59 18.03 -1.63
CA ALA A 181 6.95 18.94 -2.71
C ALA A 181 7.43 18.13 -3.93
N GLY A 182 7.09 18.54 -5.16
CA GLY A 182 7.62 17.89 -6.36
C GLY A 182 9.14 17.94 -6.42
N VAL A 183 9.75 16.90 -6.99
CA VAL A 183 11.20 16.81 -7.21
C VAL A 183 11.48 16.92 -8.71
N ASP A 184 12.59 17.55 -9.09
CA ASP A 184 13.03 17.54 -10.48
C ASP A 184 13.60 16.16 -10.87
N VAL A 185 12.72 15.32 -11.42
CA VAL A 185 13.04 13.96 -11.84
C VAL A 185 14.08 13.90 -12.98
N ALA A 186 14.42 15.03 -13.60
CA ALA A 186 15.46 15.09 -14.64
C ALA A 186 16.87 14.90 -14.06
N VAL A 187 17.07 15.33 -12.82
CA VAL A 187 18.39 15.37 -12.17
C VAL A 187 18.43 14.59 -10.85
N ALA A 188 17.27 14.16 -10.34
CA ALA A 188 17.21 13.41 -9.10
C ALA A 188 17.84 12.03 -9.23
N GLU A 189 18.83 11.76 -8.40
CA GLU A 189 19.43 10.43 -8.29
C GLU A 189 18.61 9.54 -7.35
N GLY A 190 18.25 8.35 -7.81
CA GLY A 190 17.48 7.37 -7.07
C GLY A 190 18.06 5.96 -7.21
N ARG A 191 17.69 5.10 -6.26
CA ARG A 191 18.18 3.72 -6.18
C ARG A 191 17.18 2.69 -6.71
N LEU A 192 15.91 3.07 -6.74
CA LEU A 192 14.80 2.15 -7.02
C LEU A 192 14.29 2.23 -8.47
N TYR A 193 14.91 3.04 -9.33
CA TYR A 193 14.42 3.27 -10.69
C TYR A 193 14.39 2.00 -11.54
N GLY A 194 15.31 1.04 -11.33
CA GLY A 194 15.28 -0.24 -12.05
C GLY A 194 14.04 -1.10 -11.77
N LEU A 195 13.28 -0.83 -10.70
CA LEU A 195 11.96 -1.44 -10.51
C LEU A 195 10.95 -0.93 -11.57
N LEU A 196 11.05 0.34 -11.94
CA LEU A 196 10.19 0.95 -12.96
C LEU A 196 10.53 0.45 -14.36
N ASP A 197 11.80 0.18 -14.66
CA ASP A 197 12.19 -0.40 -15.95
C ASP A 197 11.60 -1.80 -16.15
N ARG A 198 11.55 -2.60 -15.08
CA ARG A 198 11.05 -3.98 -15.10
C ARG A 198 9.53 -4.09 -15.15
N ALA A 199 8.81 -3.25 -14.39
CA ALA A 199 7.37 -3.40 -14.20
C ALA A 199 6.56 -2.13 -14.49
N GLY A 200 7.17 -1.09 -15.05
CA GLY A 200 6.51 0.17 -15.33
C GLY A 200 5.99 0.85 -14.06
N SER A 201 4.85 1.54 -14.20
CA SER A 201 4.15 2.14 -13.05
C SER A 201 3.62 1.12 -12.04
N VAL A 202 3.49 -0.16 -12.42
CA VAL A 202 2.99 -1.21 -11.52
C VAL A 202 3.92 -1.42 -10.33
N ALA A 203 5.25 -1.27 -10.52
CA ALA A 203 6.21 -1.33 -9.43
C ALA A 203 5.91 -0.34 -8.30
N PHE A 204 5.41 0.86 -8.63
CA PHE A 204 5.01 1.85 -7.62
C PHE A 204 3.83 1.34 -6.81
N PHE A 205 2.79 0.83 -7.47
CA PHE A 205 1.59 0.34 -6.78
C PHE A 205 1.85 -0.93 -5.98
N ASP A 206 2.70 -1.83 -6.47
CA ASP A 206 3.14 -3.01 -5.71
C ASP A 206 3.93 -2.63 -4.46
N ALA A 207 4.77 -1.59 -4.53
CA ALA A 207 5.47 -1.07 -3.36
C ALA A 207 4.50 -0.47 -2.34
N VAL A 208 3.40 0.17 -2.78
CA VAL A 208 2.33 0.63 -1.88
C VAL A 208 1.64 -0.56 -1.20
N VAL A 209 1.28 -1.60 -1.95
CA VAL A 209 0.64 -2.81 -1.39
C VAL A 209 1.55 -3.48 -0.36
N GLU A 210 2.83 -3.64 -0.68
CA GLU A 210 3.82 -4.20 0.24
C GLU A 210 4.02 -3.34 1.49
N GLY A 211 4.11 -2.02 1.33
CA GLY A 211 4.16 -1.10 2.47
C GLY A 211 2.95 -1.23 3.38
N MET A 212 1.76 -1.48 2.82
CA MET A 212 0.55 -1.70 3.60
C MET A 212 0.51 -3.05 4.31
N GLU A 213 1.06 -4.12 3.73
CA GLU A 213 1.24 -5.39 4.45
C GLU A 213 2.18 -5.23 5.63
N ILE A 214 3.31 -4.53 5.44
CA ILE A 214 4.26 -4.26 6.52
C ILE A 214 3.59 -3.43 7.63
N ILE A 215 2.85 -2.37 7.27
CA ILE A 215 2.06 -1.60 8.25
C ILE A 215 1.13 -2.51 9.04
N ASP A 216 0.42 -3.40 8.34
CA ASP A 216 -0.55 -4.29 8.95
C ASP A 216 0.09 -5.23 9.98
N GLU A 217 1.20 -5.86 9.61
CA GLU A 217 2.00 -6.73 10.47
C GLU A 217 2.58 -5.97 11.66
N GLN A 218 3.19 -4.81 11.44
CA GLN A 218 3.77 -4.00 12.50
C GLN A 218 2.70 -3.48 13.47
N PHE A 219 1.51 -3.14 12.97
CA PHE A 219 0.39 -2.75 13.82
C PHE A 219 -0.07 -3.90 14.72
N GLU A 220 -0.07 -5.14 14.23
CA GLU A 220 -0.36 -6.32 15.04
C GLU A 220 0.71 -6.57 16.12
N VAL A 221 2.00 -6.44 15.77
CA VAL A 221 3.12 -6.62 16.70
C VAL A 221 3.07 -5.63 17.85
N VAL A 222 2.80 -4.36 17.57
CA VAL A 222 2.78 -3.31 18.60
C VAL A 222 1.60 -3.50 19.57
N GLY A 223 0.53 -4.18 19.16
CA GLY A 223 -0.66 -4.41 20.00
C GLY A 223 -1.31 -3.11 20.50
N GLY A 224 -0.91 -1.97 19.95
CA GLY A 224 -1.30 -0.63 20.36
C GLY A 224 -2.38 -0.05 19.46
N GLY A 225 -3.16 0.88 20.01
CA GLY A 225 -4.21 1.54 19.24
C GLY A 225 -3.70 2.62 18.27
N TYR A 226 -4.62 3.37 17.67
CA TYR A 226 -4.33 4.41 16.67
C TYR A 226 -3.16 5.36 17.00
N MET A 227 -2.90 5.63 18.28
CA MET A 227 -1.79 6.49 18.71
C MET A 227 -0.39 5.93 18.38
N ALA A 228 -0.26 4.62 18.17
CA ALA A 228 0.99 3.99 17.73
C ALA A 228 1.25 4.14 16.22
N PHE A 229 0.25 4.57 15.45
CA PHE A 229 0.33 4.60 13.99
C PHE A 229 1.51 5.43 13.42
N PRO A 230 1.89 6.59 13.98
CA PRO A 230 3.06 7.32 13.49
C PRO A 230 4.38 6.53 13.60
N GLU A 231 4.57 5.80 14.69
CA GLU A 231 5.76 4.97 14.92
C GLU A 231 5.74 3.73 14.01
N VAL A 232 4.59 3.06 13.93
CA VAL A 232 4.36 1.93 13.00
C VAL A 232 4.67 2.35 11.57
N ASN A 233 4.16 3.50 11.13
CA ASN A 233 4.40 4.01 9.79
C ASN A 233 5.88 4.29 9.53
N LYS A 234 6.58 4.95 10.46
CA LYS A 234 8.02 5.22 10.32
C LYS A 234 8.81 3.91 10.16
N ARG A 235 8.62 2.95 11.06
CA ARG A 235 9.30 1.66 11.03
C ARG A 235 8.97 0.87 9.76
N SER A 236 7.71 0.93 9.31
CA SER A 236 7.28 0.23 8.09
C SER A 236 7.97 0.77 6.84
N ILE A 237 8.25 2.07 6.78
CA ILE A 237 8.98 2.68 5.66
C ILE A 237 10.44 2.21 5.64
N GLU A 238 11.08 2.05 6.80
CA GLU A 238 12.45 1.52 6.91
C GLU A 238 12.50 0.08 6.38
N ILE A 239 11.60 -0.79 6.84
CA ILE A 239 11.49 -2.19 6.39
C ILE A 239 11.18 -2.27 4.89
N LEU A 240 10.25 -1.44 4.40
CA LEU A 240 9.92 -1.38 2.97
C LEU A 240 11.13 -0.98 2.13
N THR A 241 11.89 0.02 2.58
CA THR A 241 13.09 0.48 1.87
C THR A 241 14.11 -0.65 1.73
N GLU A 242 14.35 -1.41 2.79
CA GLU A 242 15.24 -2.58 2.74
C GLU A 242 14.72 -3.66 1.79
N SER A 243 13.42 -3.95 1.82
CA SER A 243 12.80 -4.94 0.94
C SER A 243 12.92 -4.56 -0.54
N LEU A 244 12.63 -3.30 -0.87
CA LEU A 244 12.76 -2.79 -2.24
C LEU A 244 14.22 -2.79 -2.72
N ASN A 245 15.17 -2.47 -1.84
CA ASN A 245 16.59 -2.59 -2.16
C ASN A 245 16.99 -4.03 -2.45
N ARG A 246 16.54 -5.02 -1.67
CA ARG A 246 16.80 -6.44 -1.96
C ARG A 246 16.26 -6.86 -3.33
N LYS A 247 15.06 -6.39 -3.71
CA LYS A 247 14.48 -6.67 -5.04
C LYS A 247 15.30 -6.12 -6.20
N MET A 248 16.15 -5.12 -5.99
CA MET A 248 17.05 -4.62 -7.02
C MET A 248 18.23 -5.57 -7.32
N GLN A 249 18.48 -6.59 -6.49
CA GLN A 249 19.49 -7.64 -6.75
C GLN A 249 19.00 -8.76 -7.65
N LEU A 250 17.68 -9.01 -7.62
CA LEU A 250 16.99 -10.06 -8.37
C LEU A 250 16.64 -9.54 -9.77
#